data_AF-A0A4Y8CCA5-F1
#
_entry.id   AF-A0A4Y8CCA5-F1
#
_cell.length_a   1.000
_cell.length_b   1.000
_cell.length_c   1.000
_cell.angle_alpha   90.00
_cell.angle_beta   90.00
_cell.angle_gamma   90.00
#
_symmetry.space_group_name_H-M   'P 1'
#
loop_
_entity.id
_entity.type
_entity.pdbx_description
1 polymer ?
#
loop_
_entity_poly.entity_id
_entity_poly.type
_entity_poly.pdbx_seq_one_letter_code
_entity_poly.pdbx_strand_id
1 'polypeptide(L)'
;ALFNKNNEFSDACIKEALANGDSVDASMYENRMDLRALPFCTIDPIHAKDFDDAIYFDIQKREIYVAIADVSEYVYAYSAIDKEARNRGFSIYFPHIAIPMLPHPLSENICSLKPHLDRLAYCFKITLDHENKVIKEELFEGIINSKRRFNYDEVDEILVQKPDLKELSWLYELFEITKNLRKMRLKNAFEFRTEELRMN
;
A
#
# COMPACT_ATOMS: atom_id res chain seq x y z
N ALA A 1 -20.09 -22.79 -4.97
CA ALA A 1 -21.40 -23.33 -5.44
C ALA A 1 -22.50 -22.26 -5.59
N LEU A 2 -22.59 -21.19 -4.79
CA LEU A 2 -23.65 -20.17 -4.99
C LEU A 2 -23.27 -18.99 -5.92
N PHE A 3 -21.98 -18.63 -6.01
CA PHE A 3 -21.50 -17.50 -6.85
C PHE A 3 -20.35 -17.87 -7.80
N ASN A 4 -20.07 -19.16 -7.97
CA ASN A 4 -19.00 -19.70 -8.82
C ASN A 4 -17.60 -19.06 -8.61
N LYS A 5 -17.28 -18.65 -7.38
CA LYS A 5 -15.95 -18.13 -7.02
C LYS A 5 -15.10 -19.28 -6.45
N ASN A 6 -13.99 -19.56 -7.12
CA ASN A 6 -13.01 -20.57 -6.70
C ASN A 6 -11.88 -19.89 -5.92
N ASN A 7 -11.46 -20.52 -4.82
CA ASN A 7 -10.28 -20.05 -4.08
C ASN A 7 -8.99 -20.53 -4.75
N GLU A 8 -9.01 -21.70 -5.37
CA GLU A 8 -7.84 -22.34 -5.94
C GLU A 8 -7.37 -21.62 -7.22
N PHE A 9 -6.07 -21.40 -7.30
CA PHE A 9 -5.39 -20.90 -8.49
C PHE A 9 -4.96 -22.08 -9.35
N SER A 10 -4.91 -21.89 -10.67
CA SER A 10 -4.34 -22.92 -11.55
C SER A 10 -2.85 -23.15 -11.28
N ASP A 11 -2.37 -24.37 -11.54
CA ASP A 11 -0.93 -24.70 -11.41
C ASP A 11 -0.03 -23.76 -12.20
N ALA A 12 -0.50 -23.30 -13.38
CA ALA A 12 0.23 -22.34 -14.20
C ALA A 12 0.38 -20.99 -13.48
N CYS A 13 -0.68 -20.51 -12.83
CA CYS A 13 -0.69 -19.26 -12.08
C CYS A 13 0.22 -19.33 -10.84
N ILE A 14 0.19 -20.45 -10.10
CA ILE A 14 1.08 -20.67 -8.95
C ILE A 14 2.54 -20.76 -9.37
N LYS A 15 2.86 -21.52 -10.42
CA LYS A 15 4.23 -21.64 -10.93
C LYS A 15 4.78 -20.31 -11.41
N GLU A 16 3.97 -19.52 -12.11
CA GLU A 16 4.35 -18.18 -12.55
C GLU A 16 4.59 -17.25 -11.36
N ALA A 17 3.72 -17.25 -10.35
CA ALA A 17 3.89 -16.42 -9.16
C ALA A 17 5.18 -16.73 -8.41
N LEU A 18 5.48 -18.01 -8.20
CA LEU A 18 6.71 -18.47 -7.53
C LEU A 18 7.99 -18.14 -8.32
N ALA A 19 7.90 -18.00 -9.64
CA ALA A 19 9.06 -17.67 -10.48
C ALA A 19 9.57 -16.24 -10.27
N ASN A 20 8.76 -15.34 -9.67
CA ASN A 20 9.17 -13.97 -9.36
C ASN A 20 10.11 -13.87 -8.13
N GLY A 21 10.26 -14.95 -7.36
CA GLY A 21 11.09 -14.96 -6.16
C GLY A 21 10.52 -14.13 -5.00
N ASP A 22 11.38 -13.90 -3.99
CA ASP A 22 10.98 -13.30 -2.70
C ASP A 22 11.64 -11.94 -2.39
N SER A 23 12.61 -11.54 -3.22
CA SER A 23 13.42 -10.34 -3.01
C SER A 23 13.65 -9.56 -4.31
N VAL A 24 13.62 -8.24 -4.21
CA VAL A 24 13.99 -7.33 -5.29
C VAL A 24 15.50 -7.10 -5.25
N ASP A 25 16.18 -7.38 -6.37
CA ASP A 25 17.55 -6.93 -6.59
C ASP A 25 17.51 -5.55 -7.27
N ALA A 26 17.86 -4.50 -6.53
CA ALA A 26 17.82 -3.13 -7.02
C ALA A 26 18.73 -2.88 -8.24
N SER A 27 19.77 -3.70 -8.44
CA SER A 27 20.67 -3.57 -9.60
C SER A 27 20.00 -3.92 -10.93
N MET A 28 18.89 -4.65 -10.90
CA MET A 28 18.09 -4.99 -12.08
C MET A 28 17.16 -3.85 -12.53
N TYR A 29 17.09 -2.76 -11.76
CA TYR A 29 16.07 -1.71 -11.90
C TYR A 29 16.68 -0.30 -11.91
N GLU A 30 17.77 -0.10 -12.65
CA GLU A 30 18.53 1.16 -12.70
C GLU A 30 17.70 2.40 -13.10
N ASN A 31 16.59 2.20 -13.83
CA ASN A 31 15.71 3.29 -14.27
C ASN A 31 14.70 3.75 -13.20
N ARG A 32 14.56 3.00 -12.09
CA ARG A 32 13.63 3.33 -11.00
C ARG A 32 14.30 4.25 -10.00
N MET A 33 13.54 5.17 -9.42
CA MET A 33 14.06 6.07 -8.39
C MET A 33 14.35 5.29 -7.10
N ASP A 34 15.58 5.38 -6.59
CA ASP A 34 15.93 4.80 -5.29
C ASP A 34 15.41 5.69 -4.16
N LEU A 35 14.39 5.19 -3.46
CA LEU A 35 13.76 5.85 -2.32
C LEU A 35 13.98 5.07 -1.02
N ARG A 36 14.87 4.07 -1.01
CA ARG A 36 15.05 3.15 0.13
C ARG A 36 15.53 3.85 1.40
N ALA A 37 16.14 5.02 1.28
CA ALA A 37 16.56 5.84 2.41
C ALA A 37 15.40 6.62 3.06
N LEU A 38 14.28 6.81 2.37
CA LEU A 38 13.15 7.53 2.92
C LEU A 38 12.39 6.67 3.95
N PRO A 39 11.95 7.25 5.07
CA PRO A 39 11.31 6.51 6.15
C PRO A 39 9.84 6.25 5.85
N PHE A 40 9.57 5.42 4.84
CA PHE A 40 8.23 4.92 4.55
C PHE A 40 7.69 4.02 5.66
N CYS A 41 6.39 4.00 5.86
CA CYS A 41 5.71 2.98 6.65
C CYS A 41 4.38 2.56 6.01
N THR A 42 3.92 1.35 6.33
CA THR A 42 2.56 0.89 6.00
C THR A 42 1.68 0.95 7.26
N ILE A 43 0.38 1.12 7.09
CA ILE A 43 -0.61 1.17 8.19
C ILE A 43 -1.82 0.34 7.76
N ASP A 44 -1.98 -0.84 8.36
CA ASP A 44 -2.92 -1.84 7.87
C ASP A 44 -3.70 -2.50 9.02
N PRO A 45 -4.85 -3.16 8.75
CA PRO A 45 -5.48 -4.01 9.76
C PRO A 45 -4.51 -5.07 10.31
N ILE A 46 -4.66 -5.44 11.58
CA ILE A 46 -3.73 -6.35 12.27
C ILE A 46 -3.54 -7.69 11.55
N HIS A 47 -4.58 -8.18 10.86
CA HIS A 47 -4.57 -9.46 10.13
C HIS A 47 -4.17 -9.36 8.65
N ALA A 48 -3.94 -8.15 8.11
CA ALA A 48 -3.51 -7.96 6.73
C ALA A 48 -2.10 -8.51 6.47
N LYS A 49 -1.86 -8.93 5.24
CA LYS A 49 -0.57 -9.51 4.78
C LYS A 49 -0.09 -8.93 3.44
N ASP A 50 -1.04 -8.43 2.67
CA ASP A 50 -0.98 -7.71 1.40
C ASP A 50 -0.94 -6.20 1.68
N PHE A 51 0.25 -5.66 1.94
CA PHE A 51 0.43 -4.23 2.18
C PHE A 51 0.63 -3.53 0.83
N ASP A 52 -0.44 -2.99 0.28
CA ASP A 52 -0.45 -2.44 -1.08
C ASP A 52 0.08 -0.99 -1.14
N ASP A 53 0.01 -0.26 -0.03
CA ASP A 53 0.44 1.12 0.05
C ASP A 53 1.35 1.42 1.24
N ALA A 54 2.31 2.33 1.01
CA ALA A 54 3.19 2.88 2.02
C ALA A 54 3.23 4.40 1.88
N ILE A 55 3.37 5.10 3.01
CA ILE A 55 3.37 6.56 3.06
C ILE A 55 4.65 7.10 3.69
N TYR A 56 5.06 8.27 3.22
CA TYR A 56 6.12 9.11 3.80
C TYR A 56 5.77 10.58 3.61
N PHE A 57 6.15 11.44 4.56
CA PHE A 57 6.01 12.89 4.43
C PHE A 57 7.35 13.60 4.69
N ASP A 58 7.85 14.30 3.67
CA ASP A 58 8.98 15.23 3.81
C ASP A 58 8.45 16.57 4.35
N ILE A 59 8.64 16.80 5.66
CA ILE A 59 8.19 18.01 6.34
C ILE A 59 8.82 19.26 5.72
N GLN A 60 10.10 19.20 5.34
CA GLN A 60 10.85 20.37 4.89
C GLN A 60 10.39 20.82 3.51
N LYS A 61 10.17 19.86 2.61
CA LYS A 61 9.67 20.12 1.25
C LYS A 61 8.15 20.18 1.16
N ARG A 62 7.45 19.77 2.22
CA ARG A 62 6.00 19.56 2.25
C ARG A 62 5.54 18.65 1.12
N GLU A 63 6.26 17.55 0.94
CA GLU A 63 5.98 16.53 -0.08
C GLU A 63 5.40 15.28 0.57
N ILE A 64 4.22 14.87 0.15
CA ILE A 64 3.62 13.58 0.50
C ILE A 64 4.06 12.58 -0.56
N TYR A 65 4.61 11.45 -0.12
CA TYR A 65 4.91 10.31 -0.94
C TYR A 65 3.92 9.20 -0.61
N VAL A 66 3.19 8.73 -1.62
CA VAL A 66 2.34 7.54 -1.55
C VAL A 66 2.94 6.52 -2.52
N ALA A 67 3.51 5.46 -1.98
CA ALA A 67 4.07 4.36 -2.75
C ALA A 67 3.05 3.23 -2.82
N ILE A 68 2.67 2.84 -4.03
CA ILE A 68 1.74 1.75 -4.32
C ILE A 68 2.54 0.58 -4.88
N ALA A 69 2.32 -0.63 -4.38
CA ALA A 69 2.97 -1.84 -4.87
C ALA A 69 2.90 -1.94 -6.40
N ASP A 70 4.05 -2.13 -7.05
CA ASP A 70 4.10 -2.28 -8.49
C ASP A 70 3.76 -3.72 -8.90
N VAL A 71 2.47 -4.04 -8.83
CA VAL A 71 1.92 -5.33 -9.28
C VAL A 71 2.17 -5.54 -10.78
N SER A 72 2.25 -4.47 -11.58
CA SER A 72 2.34 -4.55 -13.03
C SER A 72 3.68 -5.12 -13.52
N GLU A 73 4.74 -4.97 -12.74
CA GLU A 73 6.04 -5.61 -13.00
C GLU A 73 5.94 -7.15 -12.95
N TYR A 74 5.02 -7.69 -12.14
CA TYR A 74 4.91 -9.13 -11.91
C TYR A 74 3.74 -9.79 -12.65
N VAL A 75 2.78 -8.99 -13.14
CA VAL A 75 1.57 -9.47 -13.82
C VAL A 75 1.54 -8.96 -15.25
N TYR A 76 2.26 -9.65 -16.12
CA TYR A 76 2.33 -9.31 -17.54
C TYR A 76 1.05 -9.63 -18.29
N ALA A 77 0.72 -8.82 -19.30
CA ALA A 77 -0.45 -9.03 -20.14
C ALA A 77 -0.46 -10.43 -20.78
N TYR A 78 -1.62 -11.08 -20.76
CA TYR A 78 -1.90 -12.42 -21.31
C TYR A 78 -1.22 -13.60 -20.61
N SER A 79 -0.52 -13.34 -19.49
CA SER A 79 0.05 -14.36 -18.61
C SER A 79 -1.02 -15.22 -17.92
N ALA A 80 -0.60 -16.28 -17.21
CA ALA A 80 -1.55 -17.10 -16.45
C ALA A 80 -2.12 -16.32 -15.27
N ILE A 81 -1.30 -15.49 -14.60
CA ILE A 81 -1.74 -14.64 -13.50
C ILE A 81 -2.71 -13.56 -14.01
N ASP A 82 -2.42 -12.89 -15.13
CA ASP A 82 -3.30 -11.85 -15.69
C ASP A 82 -4.67 -12.41 -16.10
N LYS A 83 -4.72 -13.57 -16.76
CA LYS A 83 -5.99 -14.22 -17.11
C LYS A 83 -6.82 -14.53 -15.86
N GLU A 84 -6.17 -15.03 -14.81
CA GLU A 84 -6.83 -15.35 -13.55
C GLU A 84 -7.31 -14.08 -12.83
N ALA A 85 -6.47 -13.04 -12.74
CA ALA A 85 -6.79 -11.76 -12.14
C ALA A 85 -7.99 -11.11 -12.84
N ARG A 86 -8.02 -11.11 -14.18
CA ARG A 86 -9.15 -10.62 -14.98
C ARG A 86 -10.43 -11.42 -14.76
N ASN A 87 -10.33 -12.74 -14.62
CA ASN A 87 -11.47 -13.61 -14.34
C ASN A 87 -12.03 -13.40 -12.91
N ARG A 88 -11.15 -13.16 -11.93
CA ARG A 88 -11.55 -12.88 -10.53
C ARG A 88 -12.12 -11.48 -10.36
N GLY A 89 -11.48 -10.48 -10.97
CA GLY A 89 -11.83 -9.06 -10.98
C GLY A 89 -11.43 -8.30 -9.72
N PHE A 90 -11.68 -8.88 -8.55
CA PHE A 90 -11.37 -8.29 -7.24
C PHE A 90 -11.21 -9.38 -6.18
N SER A 91 -10.50 -9.06 -5.09
CA SER A 91 -10.45 -9.90 -3.89
C SER A 91 -11.78 -9.87 -3.15
N ILE A 92 -12.23 -11.00 -2.62
CA ILE A 92 -13.49 -11.14 -1.88
C ILE A 92 -13.18 -11.45 -0.43
N TYR A 93 -13.68 -10.64 0.50
CA TYR A 93 -13.47 -10.81 1.93
C TYR A 93 -14.76 -11.29 2.59
N PHE A 94 -14.83 -12.59 2.90
CA PHE A 94 -15.86 -13.16 3.76
C PHE A 94 -15.40 -13.11 5.23
N PRO A 95 -16.33 -13.18 6.21
CA PRO A 95 -15.96 -13.12 7.64
C PRO A 95 -14.90 -14.14 8.09
N HIS A 96 -14.78 -15.28 7.41
CA HIS A 96 -13.89 -16.38 7.79
C HIS A 96 -12.83 -16.72 6.73
N ILE A 97 -12.87 -16.07 5.56
CA ILE A 97 -11.94 -16.37 4.46
C ILE A 97 -11.83 -15.19 3.49
N ALA A 98 -10.60 -14.91 3.05
CA ALA A 98 -10.35 -14.05 1.89
C ALA A 98 -10.11 -14.93 0.65
N ILE A 99 -10.78 -14.61 -0.46
CA ILE A 99 -10.51 -15.16 -1.78
C ILE A 99 -9.73 -14.09 -2.54
N PRO A 100 -8.40 -14.19 -2.65
CA PRO A 100 -7.59 -13.13 -3.22
C PRO A 100 -7.71 -13.10 -4.75
N MET A 101 -7.55 -11.91 -5.34
CA MET A 101 -7.46 -11.73 -6.79
C MET A 101 -6.16 -12.32 -7.36
N LEU A 102 -5.07 -12.21 -6.61
CA LEU A 102 -3.74 -12.67 -7.00
C LEU A 102 -3.27 -13.82 -6.11
N PRO A 103 -2.39 -14.71 -6.59
CA PRO A 103 -1.82 -15.77 -5.78
C PRO A 103 -1.09 -15.23 -4.55
N HIS A 104 -1.20 -15.92 -3.41
CA HIS A 104 -0.51 -15.53 -2.17
C HIS A 104 1.02 -15.35 -2.32
N PRO A 105 1.76 -16.18 -3.09
CA PRO A 105 3.19 -15.94 -3.33
C PRO A 105 3.50 -14.60 -4.01
N LEU A 106 2.49 -13.95 -4.60
CA LEU A 106 2.62 -12.64 -5.20
C LEU A 106 2.09 -11.55 -4.26
N SER A 107 0.79 -11.59 -3.92
CA SER A 107 0.12 -10.55 -3.14
C SER A 107 0.67 -10.40 -1.73
N GLU A 108 0.88 -11.51 -1.01
CA GLU A 108 1.35 -11.49 0.38
C GLU A 108 2.88 -11.47 0.49
N ASN A 109 3.60 -11.33 -0.62
CA ASN A 109 5.05 -11.47 -0.63
C ASN A 109 5.80 -10.44 -1.45
N ILE A 110 6.03 -10.67 -2.75
CA ILE A 110 6.89 -9.80 -3.56
C ILE A 110 6.22 -8.45 -3.88
N CYS A 111 4.88 -8.42 -3.97
CA CYS A 111 4.12 -7.17 -4.11
C CYS A 111 3.91 -6.45 -2.77
N SER A 112 3.69 -7.21 -1.69
CA SER A 112 3.47 -6.64 -0.36
C SER A 112 4.67 -5.80 0.09
N LEU A 113 4.41 -4.55 0.48
CA LEU A 113 5.39 -3.56 0.95
C LEU A 113 5.89 -3.85 2.38
N LYS A 114 6.34 -5.09 2.59
CA LYS A 114 6.81 -5.62 3.88
C LYS A 114 7.93 -4.76 4.46
N PRO A 115 7.97 -4.63 5.80
CA PRO A 115 9.01 -3.85 6.45
C PRO A 115 10.38 -4.48 6.23
N HIS A 116 11.38 -3.62 6.06
CA HIS A 116 12.81 -3.91 5.91
C HIS A 116 13.20 -4.69 4.66
N LEU A 117 12.29 -4.82 3.69
CA LEU A 117 12.57 -5.43 2.40
C LEU A 117 12.44 -4.40 1.27
N ASP A 118 13.34 -4.50 0.30
CA ASP A 118 13.27 -3.68 -0.91
C ASP A 118 12.09 -4.14 -1.77
N ARG A 119 11.29 -3.19 -2.22
CA ARG A 119 10.05 -3.41 -2.96
C ARG A 119 9.87 -2.41 -4.08
N LEU A 120 9.34 -2.87 -5.19
CA LEU A 120 9.01 -2.05 -6.35
C LEU A 120 7.68 -1.35 -6.12
N ALA A 121 7.61 -0.07 -6.44
CA ALA A 121 6.42 0.73 -6.27
C ALA A 121 6.25 1.76 -7.38
N TYR A 122 5.00 2.12 -7.65
CA TYR A 122 4.66 3.41 -8.23
C TYR A 122 4.55 4.45 -7.12
N CYS A 123 5.26 5.55 -7.23
CA CYS A 123 5.27 6.61 -6.23
C CYS A 123 4.57 7.85 -6.76
N PHE A 124 3.51 8.25 -6.07
CA PHE A 124 2.90 9.56 -6.20
C PHE A 124 3.60 10.52 -5.23
N LYS A 125 4.24 11.55 -5.76
CA LYS A 125 4.83 12.64 -4.99
C LYS A 125 3.97 13.88 -5.18
N ILE A 126 3.39 14.35 -4.08
CA ILE A 126 2.42 15.45 -4.05
C ILE A 126 3.02 16.57 -3.21
N THR A 127 3.33 17.71 -3.83
CA THR A 127 3.88 18.88 -3.15
C THR A 127 2.73 19.79 -2.71
N LEU A 128 2.74 20.18 -1.44
CA LEU A 128 1.77 21.09 -0.84
C LEU A 128 2.37 22.48 -0.59
N ASP A 129 1.60 23.53 -0.84
CA ASP A 129 1.92 24.86 -0.31
C ASP A 129 1.66 24.95 1.21
N HIS A 130 1.92 26.12 1.80
CA HIS A 130 1.70 26.39 3.23
C HIS A 130 0.22 26.38 3.64
N GLU A 131 -0.71 26.49 2.69
CA GLU A 131 -2.16 26.40 2.92
C GLU A 131 -2.70 24.97 2.74
N ASN A 132 -1.81 23.98 2.54
CA ASN A 132 -2.14 22.59 2.24
C ASN A 132 -2.84 22.39 0.87
N LYS A 133 -2.66 23.31 -0.07
CA LYS A 133 -3.10 23.12 -1.46
C LYS A 133 -2.03 22.39 -2.25
N VAL A 134 -2.47 21.49 -3.12
CA VAL A 134 -1.59 20.80 -4.05
C VAL A 134 -1.07 21.80 -5.10
N ILE A 135 0.25 21.88 -5.24
CA ILE A 135 0.92 22.75 -6.22
C ILE A 135 1.72 21.98 -7.26
N LYS A 136 2.04 20.70 -7.00
CA LYS A 136 2.74 19.83 -7.94
C LYS A 136 2.40 18.37 -7.66
N GLU A 137 2.27 17.60 -8.73
CA GLU A 137 2.03 16.15 -8.68
C GLU A 137 2.99 15.48 -9.66
N GLU A 138 3.66 14.43 -9.20
CA GLU A 138 4.58 13.62 -10.00
C GLU A 138 4.28 12.13 -9.76
N LEU A 139 4.32 11.34 -10.82
CA LEU A 139 4.21 9.89 -10.78
C LEU A 139 5.46 9.28 -11.42
N PHE A 140 6.11 8.37 -10.71
CA PHE A 140 7.30 7.67 -11.21
C PHE A 140 7.44 6.30 -10.55
N GLU A 141 8.19 5.41 -11.19
CA GLU A 141 8.55 4.12 -10.63
C GLU A 141 9.70 4.28 -9.64
N GLY A 142 9.63 3.58 -8.52
CA GLY A 142 10.61 3.64 -7.45
C GLY A 142 10.87 2.30 -6.80
N ILE A 143 11.95 2.26 -6.02
CA ILE A 143 12.27 1.17 -5.10
C ILE A 143 12.21 1.76 -3.70
N ILE A 144 11.36 1.21 -2.85
CA ILE A 144 11.22 1.63 -1.46
C ILE A 144 11.69 0.53 -0.51
N ASN A 145 11.93 0.92 0.74
CA ASN A 145 12.15 0.01 1.85
C ASN A 145 11.32 0.53 3.03
N SER A 146 10.17 -0.11 3.27
CA SER A 146 9.29 0.27 4.39
C SER A 146 10.04 0.06 5.72
N LYS A 147 10.09 1.08 6.57
CA LYS A 147 10.82 1.01 7.86
C LYS A 147 10.00 0.37 8.95
N ARG A 148 8.68 0.36 8.82
CA ARG A 148 7.78 -0.21 9.81
C ARG A 148 6.43 -0.49 9.19
N ARG A 149 5.82 -1.59 9.64
CA ARG A 149 4.40 -1.85 9.47
C ARG A 149 3.72 -1.53 10.79
N PHE A 150 2.78 -0.60 10.75
CA PHE A 150 1.89 -0.29 11.86
C PHE A 150 0.53 -0.97 11.67
N ASN A 151 -0.23 -1.05 12.75
CA ASN A 151 -1.68 -1.22 12.65
C ASN A 151 -2.43 0.05 13.09
N TYR A 152 -3.72 0.14 12.75
CA TYR A 152 -4.53 1.32 13.06
C TYR A 152 -4.61 1.66 14.55
N ASP A 153 -4.84 0.65 15.41
CA ASP A 153 -4.97 0.86 16.86
C ASP A 153 -3.66 1.43 17.45
N GLU A 154 -2.53 0.91 16.99
CA GLU A 154 -1.20 1.41 17.35
C GLU A 154 -0.97 2.86 16.90
N VAL A 155 -1.37 3.21 15.66
CA VAL A 155 -1.24 4.58 15.16
C VAL A 155 -2.12 5.53 15.96
N ASP A 156 -3.35 5.14 16.31
CA ASP A 156 -4.25 5.94 17.13
C ASP A 156 -3.62 6.24 18.51
N GLU A 157 -3.04 5.25 19.17
CA GLU A 157 -2.32 5.44 20.43
C GLU A 157 -1.11 6.37 20.28
N ILE A 158 -0.32 6.17 19.23
CA ILE A 158 0.85 6.98 18.91
C ILE A 158 0.47 8.44 18.65
N LEU A 159 -0.62 8.70 17.92
CA LEU A 159 -1.10 10.06 17.62
C LEU A 159 -1.58 10.80 18.87
N VAL A 160 -2.05 10.08 19.89
CA VAL A 160 -2.45 10.61 21.19
C VAL A 160 -1.24 10.88 22.09
N GLN A 161 -0.38 9.87 22.27
CA GLN A 161 0.74 9.93 23.21
C GLN A 161 1.93 10.74 22.67
N LYS A 162 2.05 10.84 21.35
CA LYS A 162 3.15 11.49 20.62
C LYS A 162 4.56 11.10 21.12
N PRO A 163 4.89 9.80 21.21
CA PRO A 163 6.25 9.37 21.53
C PRO A 163 7.25 9.81 20.45
N ASP A 164 8.54 9.81 20.74
CA ASP A 164 9.57 10.01 19.70
C ASP A 164 9.68 8.75 18.82
N LEU A 165 9.25 8.85 17.56
CA LEU A 165 9.32 7.79 16.56
C LEU A 165 10.58 7.90 15.68
N LYS A 166 11.55 8.75 16.05
CA LYS A 166 12.75 9.02 15.28
C LYS A 166 12.41 9.49 13.86
N GLU A 167 12.82 8.72 12.86
CA GLU A 167 12.62 9.01 11.44
C GLU A 167 11.16 8.94 10.98
N LEU A 168 10.25 8.38 11.79
CA LEU A 168 8.82 8.28 11.48
C LEU A 168 7.97 9.38 12.14
N SER A 169 8.58 10.30 12.89
CA SER A 169 7.86 11.38 13.59
C SER A 169 7.15 12.38 12.64
N TRP A 170 7.40 12.30 11.33
CA TRP A 170 6.63 13.04 10.31
C TRP A 170 5.14 12.69 10.28
N LEU A 171 4.75 11.51 10.82
CA LEU A 171 3.35 11.09 10.93
C LEU A 171 2.48 12.12 11.66
N TYR A 172 3.03 12.79 12.68
CA TYR A 172 2.29 13.79 13.46
C TYR A 172 1.90 15.00 12.62
N GLU A 173 2.84 15.51 11.83
CA GLU A 173 2.59 16.67 10.96
C GLU A 173 1.63 16.30 9.84
N LEU A 174 1.83 15.11 9.23
CA LEU A 174 0.93 14.61 8.21
C LEU A 174 -0.50 14.44 8.75
N PHE A 175 -0.67 13.97 9.98
CA PHE A 175 -1.99 13.84 10.61
C PHE A 175 -2.71 15.19 10.78
N GLU A 176 -1.99 16.26 11.14
CA GLU A 176 -2.58 17.61 11.19
C GLU A 176 -3.02 18.08 9.80
N ILE A 177 -2.21 17.80 8.77
CA ILE A 177 -2.55 18.11 7.38
C ILE A 177 -3.79 17.34 6.94
N THR A 178 -3.87 16.02 7.18
CA THR A 178 -5.01 15.20 6.76
C THR A 178 -6.30 15.59 7.48
N LYS A 179 -6.25 16.03 8.74
CA LYS A 179 -7.41 16.63 9.43
C LYS A 179 -7.91 17.89 8.71
N ASN A 180 -7.01 18.75 8.25
CA ASN A 180 -7.39 19.94 7.49
C ASN A 180 -7.96 19.59 6.11
N LEU A 181 -7.33 18.67 5.40
CA LEU A 181 -7.83 18.15 4.11
C LEU A 181 -9.21 17.52 4.26
N ARG A 182 -9.45 16.75 5.34
CA ARG A 182 -10.76 16.19 5.67
C ARG A 182 -11.80 17.28 5.89
N LYS A 183 -11.50 18.34 6.65
CA LYS A 183 -12.40 19.49 6.84
C LYS A 183 -12.72 20.19 5.52
N MET A 184 -11.74 20.34 4.63
CA MET A 184 -11.94 20.92 3.31
C MET A 184 -12.83 20.04 2.42
N ARG A 185 -12.56 18.73 2.38
CA ARG A 185 -13.35 17.74 1.65
C ARG A 185 -14.83 17.79 2.07
N LEU A 186 -15.10 17.82 3.38
CA LEU A 186 -16.46 17.83 3.93
C LEU A 186 -17.26 19.12 3.65
N LYS A 187 -16.64 20.18 3.11
CA LYS A 187 -17.40 21.35 2.61
C LYS A 187 -18.24 20.99 1.37
N ASN A 188 -17.77 20.03 0.56
CA ASN A 188 -18.34 19.71 -0.75
C ASN A 188 -18.56 18.20 -0.97
N ALA A 189 -18.37 17.37 0.06
CA ALA A 189 -18.50 15.92 -0.03
C ALA A 189 -19.33 15.37 1.14
N PHE A 190 -19.98 14.24 0.91
CA PHE A 190 -20.74 13.54 1.93
C PHE A 190 -19.86 12.58 2.73
N GLU A 191 -20.25 12.36 3.98
CA GLU A 191 -19.76 11.25 4.81
C GLU A 191 -20.96 10.59 5.47
N PHE A 192 -21.19 9.34 5.11
CA PHE A 192 -22.24 8.53 5.70
C PHE A 192 -21.67 7.75 6.86
N ARG A 193 -22.41 7.70 7.97
CA ARG A 193 -22.10 6.83 9.09
C ARG A 193 -22.95 5.57 8.95
N THR A 194 -22.30 4.43 8.83
CA THR A 194 -22.93 3.11 8.81
C THR A 194 -22.45 2.33 10.02
N GLU A 195 -23.35 1.57 10.66
CA GLU A 195 -22.94 0.59 11.66
C GLU A 195 -22.34 -0.62 10.93
N GLU A 196 -21.04 -0.83 11.10
CA GLU A 196 -20.34 -1.99 10.58
C GLU A 196 -20.17 -3.03 11.69
N LEU A 197 -20.67 -4.24 11.45
CA LEU A 197 -20.50 -5.36 12.38
C LEU A 197 -19.11 -5.98 12.21
N ARG A 198 -18.31 -5.98 13.28
CA ARG A 198 -17.07 -6.75 13.36
C ARG A 198 -17.35 -8.06 14.08
N MET A 199 -17.13 -9.18 13.38
CA MET A 199 -17.18 -10.50 13.99
C MET A 199 -15.81 -10.78 14.62
N ASN A 200 -15.78 -10.91 15.95
CA ASN A 200 -14.57 -11.25 16.71
C ASN A 200 -14.22 -12.73 16.59
#